data_AF-P26767-F1
#
_entry.id   AF-P26767-F1
#
_cell.length_a   1.000
_cell.length_b   1.000
_cell.length_c   1.000
_cell.angle_alpha   90.00
_cell.angle_beta   90.00
_cell.angle_gamma   90.00
#
_symmetry.space_group_name_H-M   'P 1'
#
loop_
_entity.id
_entity.type
_entity.pdbx_description
1 polymer ?
#
loop_
_entity_poly.entity_id
_entity_poly.type
_entity_poly.pdbx_seq_one_letter_code
_entity_poly.pdbx_strand_id
1 'polypeptide(L)'
;FSKKRIESVEVTKIHYDQIVKVKIQLAEEELELAGLIDSGNQLYDPLTKTPVMIMHVSSLEHCLPSWLTEQIYSKTEIPQIPENDSGWATKLRLIPFRAVGVESQFLWAIKPDSVQVDHEGSSIVVNKVLIGLNTQQLSTNGEYQCIVHPKMLISQKMVIA
;
A
#
# COMPACT_ATOMS: atom_id res chain seq x y z
N PHE A 1 -23.47 -30.56 7.20
CA PHE A 1 -23.29 -29.29 7.92
C PHE A 1 -21.86 -29.08 8.45
N SER A 2 -21.08 -30.11 8.78
CA SER A 2 -19.72 -29.93 9.33
C SER A 2 -18.63 -29.55 8.32
N LYS A 3 -18.70 -29.99 7.05
CA LYS A 3 -17.65 -29.72 6.04
C LYS A 3 -17.44 -28.22 5.75
N LYS A 4 -18.54 -27.48 5.54
CA LYS A 4 -18.52 -26.04 5.26
C LYS A 4 -17.86 -25.21 6.38
N ARG A 5 -17.95 -25.67 7.64
CA ARG A 5 -17.32 -25.00 8.78
C ARG A 5 -15.81 -25.23 8.84
N ILE A 6 -15.34 -26.42 8.46
CA ILE A 6 -13.91 -26.74 8.38
C ILE A 6 -13.26 -25.90 7.27
N GLU A 7 -13.88 -25.87 6.09
CA GLU A 7 -13.41 -25.04 4.96
C GLU A 7 -13.35 -23.55 5.33
N SER A 8 -14.38 -23.00 5.99
CA SER A 8 -14.34 -21.60 6.43
C SER A 8 -13.22 -21.33 7.45
N VAL A 9 -12.97 -22.26 8.38
CA VAL A 9 -11.90 -22.10 9.38
C VAL A 9 -10.54 -22.17 8.71
N GLU A 10 -10.34 -23.06 7.73
CA GLU A 10 -9.10 -23.16 6.97
C GLU A 10 -8.85 -21.90 6.13
N VAL A 11 -9.87 -21.40 5.42
CA VAL A 11 -9.76 -20.16 4.62
C VAL A 11 -9.46 -18.95 5.52
N THR A 12 -10.15 -18.81 6.66
CA THR A 12 -9.88 -17.73 7.61
C THR A 12 -8.48 -17.84 8.21
N LYS A 13 -7.98 -19.05 8.50
CA LYS A 13 -6.60 -19.27 8.98
C LYS A 13 -5.57 -18.86 7.93
N ILE A 14 -5.73 -19.30 6.68
CA ILE A 14 -4.85 -18.91 5.56
C ILE A 14 -4.80 -17.38 5.42
N HIS A 15 -5.95 -16.71 5.56
CA HIS A 15 -6.02 -15.25 5.54
C HIS A 15 -5.23 -14.60 6.69
N TYR A 16 -5.31 -15.16 7.90
CA TYR A 16 -4.62 -14.63 9.08
C TYR A 16 -3.10 -14.81 9.00
N ASP A 17 -2.64 -15.95 8.46
CA ASP A 17 -1.21 -16.26 8.31
C ASP A 17 -0.50 -15.33 7.31
N GLN A 18 -1.27 -14.58 6.50
CA GLN A 18 -0.77 -13.59 5.54
C GLN A 18 -0.79 -12.15 6.07
N ILE A 19 -1.19 -11.92 7.32
CA ILE A 19 -1.19 -10.59 7.92
C ILE A 19 0.17 -10.30 8.56
N VAL A 20 0.81 -9.23 8.10
CA VAL A 20 2.09 -8.71 8.61
C VAL A 20 1.92 -7.35 9.27
N LYS A 21 2.87 -7.01 10.13
CA LYS A 21 2.99 -5.65 10.64
C LYS A 21 3.86 -4.83 9.70
N VAL A 22 3.37 -3.67 9.29
CA VAL A 22 4.04 -2.75 8.38
C VAL A 22 4.25 -1.42 9.10
N LYS A 23 5.49 -0.93 9.07
CA LYS A 23 5.85 0.40 9.52
C LYS A 23 6.23 1.28 8.34
N ILE A 24 5.72 2.49 8.30
CA ILE A 24 5.93 3.43 7.20
C ILE A 24 6.41 4.76 7.79
N GLN A 25 7.54 5.27 7.30
CA GLN A 25 7.98 6.63 7.60
C GLN A 25 7.60 7.55 6.43
N LEU A 26 6.90 8.64 6.75
CA LEU A 26 6.63 9.73 5.83
C LEU A 26 6.84 11.08 6.51
N ALA A 27 7.88 11.80 6.09
CA ALA A 27 8.37 13.01 6.72
C ALA A 27 8.60 12.78 8.23
N GLU A 28 7.88 13.49 9.10
CA GLU A 28 7.99 13.38 10.55
C GLU A 28 7.05 12.32 11.15
N GLU A 29 6.16 11.75 10.34
CA GLU A 29 5.14 10.81 10.78
C GLU A 29 5.57 9.36 10.59
N GLU A 30 5.38 8.55 11.63
CA GLU A 30 5.56 7.09 11.59
C GLU A 30 4.19 6.43 11.76
N LEU A 31 3.87 5.52 10.84
CA LEU A 31 2.61 4.77 10.84
C LEU A 31 2.91 3.29 11.04
N GLU A 32 2.16 2.67 11.94
CA GLU A 32 2.18 1.23 12.14
C GLU A 32 0.79 0.65 11.85
N LEU A 33 0.73 -0.34 10.95
CA LEU A 33 -0.52 -0.92 10.49
C LEU A 33 -0.39 -2.40 10.14
N ALA A 34 -1.51 -3.11 10.10
CA ALA A 34 -1.59 -4.47 9.60
C ALA A 34 -1.71 -4.48 8.07
N GLY A 35 -0.93 -5.33 7.42
CA GLY A 35 -0.90 -5.48 5.97
C GLY A 35 -1.16 -6.91 5.53
N LEU A 36 -2.01 -7.10 4.52
CA LEU A 36 -2.24 -8.41 3.89
C LEU A 36 -1.20 -8.65 2.80
N ILE A 37 -0.45 -9.74 2.88
CA ILE A 37 0.40 -10.21 1.78
C ILE A 37 -0.50 -10.78 0.68
N ASP A 38 -0.68 -10.01 -0.39
CA ASP A 38 -1.55 -10.41 -1.50
C ASP A 38 -0.72 -10.89 -2.69
N SER A 39 -0.70 -12.20 -2.92
CA SER A 39 -0.05 -12.79 -4.10
C SER A 39 -0.65 -12.31 -5.44
N GLY A 40 -1.89 -11.80 -5.43
CA GLY A 40 -2.57 -11.21 -6.57
C GLY A 40 -2.18 -9.75 -6.84
N ASN A 41 -1.54 -9.06 -5.89
CA ASN A 41 -1.06 -7.71 -6.12
C ASN A 41 0.18 -7.73 -7.04
N GLN A 42 -0.04 -7.35 -8.30
CA GLN A 42 0.99 -7.23 -9.33
C GLN A 42 1.21 -5.77 -9.75
N LEU A 43 0.88 -4.81 -8.90
CA LEU A 43 0.96 -3.39 -9.24
C LEU A 43 2.40 -2.89 -9.18
N TYR A 44 2.86 -2.30 -10.30
CA TYR A 44 4.18 -1.69 -10.43
C TYR A 44 4.07 -0.31 -11.05
N ASP A 45 4.99 0.59 -10.66
CA ASP A 45 5.26 1.77 -11.47
C ASP A 45 5.82 1.35 -12.85
N PRO A 46 5.13 1.68 -13.97
CA PRO A 46 5.57 1.28 -15.29
C PRO A 46 6.95 1.83 -15.67
N LEU A 47 7.34 3.00 -15.13
CA LEU A 47 8.59 3.68 -15.43
C LEU A 47 9.77 3.05 -14.67
N THR A 48 9.65 2.93 -13.34
CA THR A 48 10.75 2.50 -12.48
C THR A 48 10.72 1.01 -12.13
N LYS A 49 9.63 0.30 -12.45
CA LYS A 49 9.35 -1.08 -12.02
C LYS A 49 9.35 -1.25 -10.49
N THR A 50 9.10 -0.17 -9.76
CA THR A 50 8.97 -0.18 -8.29
C THR A 50 7.63 -0.82 -7.91
N PRO A 51 7.61 -1.82 -6.99
CA PRO A 51 6.36 -2.41 -6.53
C PRO A 51 5.51 -1.40 -5.77
N VAL A 52 4.19 -1.54 -5.86
CA VAL A 52 3.23 -0.65 -5.21
C VAL A 52 2.44 -1.42 -4.15
N MET A 53 2.60 -1.04 -2.88
CA MET A 53 1.66 -1.43 -1.83
C MET A 53 0.44 -0.53 -1.86
N ILE A 54 -0.72 -0.99 -1.40
CA ILE A 54 -1.96 -0.21 -1.47
C ILE A 54 -2.45 0.05 -0.05
N MET A 55 -2.87 1.26 0.27
CA MET A 55 -3.55 1.57 1.51
C MET A 55 -4.70 2.55 1.28
N HIS A 56 -5.61 2.64 2.24
CA HIS A 56 -6.66 3.64 2.18
C HIS A 56 -6.08 5.04 2.42
N VAL A 57 -6.50 6.02 1.62
CA VAL A 57 -6.00 7.41 1.70
C VAL A 57 -6.19 8.03 3.09
N SER A 58 -7.28 7.69 3.80
CA SER A 58 -7.54 8.25 5.14
C SER A 58 -6.45 7.91 6.16
N SER A 59 -5.72 6.81 5.97
CA SER A 59 -4.62 6.42 6.86
C SER A 59 -3.41 7.35 6.75
N LEU A 60 -3.32 8.16 5.69
CA LEU A 60 -2.24 9.11 5.43
C LEU A 60 -2.71 10.56 5.36
N GLU A 61 -4.00 10.82 5.48
CA GLU A 61 -4.59 12.14 5.22
C GLU A 61 -4.00 13.25 6.09
N HIS A 62 -3.57 12.94 7.32
CA HIS A 62 -2.88 13.87 8.21
C HIS A 62 -1.43 14.18 7.80
N CYS A 63 -0.82 13.34 6.96
CA CYS A 63 0.53 13.52 6.42
C CYS A 63 0.53 14.19 5.03
N LEU A 64 -0.64 14.35 4.39
CA LEU A 64 -0.76 14.84 3.03
C LEU A 64 -1.28 16.29 3.03
N PRO A 65 -0.78 17.17 2.13
CA PRO A 65 -1.37 18.49 1.97
C PRO A 65 -2.80 18.37 1.41
N SER A 66 -3.68 19.28 1.81
CA SER A 66 -5.11 19.23 1.47
C SER A 66 -5.38 19.19 -0.04
N TRP A 67 -4.61 19.93 -0.84
CA TRP A 67 -4.74 19.92 -2.31
C TRP A 67 -4.51 18.54 -2.92
N LEU A 68 -3.63 17.74 -2.30
CA LEU A 68 -3.31 16.40 -2.78
C LEU A 68 -4.44 15.44 -2.42
N THR A 69 -4.90 15.49 -1.18
CA THR A 69 -6.05 14.72 -0.71
C THR A 69 -7.28 14.98 -1.58
N GLU A 70 -7.58 16.25 -1.89
CA GLU A 70 -8.68 16.65 -2.77
C GLU A 70 -8.54 16.02 -4.17
N GLN A 71 -7.35 16.09 -4.78
CA GLN A 71 -7.09 15.51 -6.11
C GLN A 71 -7.21 13.98 -6.14
N ILE A 72 -6.84 13.31 -5.05
CA ILE A 72 -6.99 11.84 -4.93
C ILE A 72 -8.48 11.48 -4.89
N TYR A 73 -9.29 12.17 -4.08
CA TYR A 73 -10.73 11.92 -3.99
C TYR A 73 -11.48 12.29 -5.28
N SER A 74 -11.09 13.37 -5.96
CA SER A 74 -11.66 13.76 -7.26
C SER A 74 -11.17 12.91 -8.42
N LYS A 75 -10.22 11.98 -8.18
CA LYS A 75 -9.60 11.12 -9.20
C LYS A 75 -8.99 11.91 -10.36
N THR A 76 -8.33 13.01 -10.04
CA THR A 76 -7.67 13.85 -11.06
C THR A 76 -6.55 13.05 -11.75
N GLU A 77 -6.55 13.04 -13.08
CA GLU A 77 -5.56 12.28 -13.88
C GLU A 77 -4.30 13.10 -14.21
N ILE A 78 -4.33 14.42 -14.00
CA ILE A 78 -3.19 15.32 -14.24
C ILE A 78 -2.84 16.03 -12.94
N PRO A 79 -1.74 15.66 -12.26
CA PRO A 79 -1.35 16.29 -11.01
C PRO A 79 -1.16 17.81 -11.15
N GLN A 80 -1.89 18.58 -10.33
CA GLN A 80 -1.71 20.03 -10.18
C GLN A 80 -0.95 20.30 -8.89
N ILE A 81 0.36 20.53 -8.99
CA ILE A 81 1.23 20.74 -7.82
C ILE A 81 1.44 22.25 -7.65
N PRO A 82 1.02 22.85 -6.52
CA PRO A 82 1.30 24.26 -6.23
C PRO A 82 2.80 24.53 -6.17
N GLU A 83 3.22 25.74 -6.59
CA GLU A 83 4.65 26.10 -6.62
C GLU A 83 5.34 25.96 -5.25
N ASN A 84 4.64 26.35 -4.18
CA ASN A 84 5.12 26.24 -2.80
C ASN A 84 5.33 24.79 -2.34
N ASP A 85 4.72 23.82 -3.03
CA ASP A 85 4.77 22.39 -2.73
C ASP A 85 5.50 21.58 -3.81
N SER A 86 6.35 22.25 -4.61
CA SER A 86 7.11 21.65 -5.72
C SER A 86 7.92 20.40 -5.33
N GLY A 87 8.30 20.23 -4.06
CA GLY A 87 8.94 19.01 -3.55
C GLY A 87 8.13 17.73 -3.79
N TRP A 88 6.79 17.83 -3.83
CA TRP A 88 5.90 16.70 -4.11
C TRP A 88 6.07 16.15 -5.53
N ALA A 89 6.54 16.95 -6.50
CA ALA A 89 6.76 16.49 -7.87
C ALA A 89 7.73 15.29 -7.95
N THR A 90 8.66 15.17 -7.00
CA THR A 90 9.61 14.05 -6.94
C THR A 90 9.07 12.83 -6.19
N LYS A 91 8.14 13.03 -5.25
CA LYS A 91 7.56 11.98 -4.39
C LYS A 91 6.31 11.34 -4.99
N LEU A 92 5.61 12.07 -5.82
CA LEU A 92 4.30 11.72 -6.32
C LEU A 92 4.37 10.94 -7.65
N ARG A 93 3.52 9.93 -7.81
CA ARG A 93 3.39 9.12 -9.03
C ARG A 93 1.92 8.89 -9.33
N LEU A 94 1.62 8.77 -10.62
CA LEU A 94 0.31 8.32 -11.07
C LEU A 94 0.49 6.98 -11.78
N ILE A 95 -0.08 5.92 -11.19
CA ILE A 95 0.15 4.54 -11.61
C ILE A 95 -1.06 4.05 -12.41
N PRO A 96 -0.93 3.81 -13.72
CA PRO A 96 -2.01 3.16 -14.45
C PRO A 96 -2.18 1.72 -13.95
N PHE A 97 -3.42 1.34 -13.63
CA PHE A 97 -3.74 0.00 -13.19
C PHE A 97 -4.97 -0.56 -13.94
N ARG A 98 -5.10 -1.88 -13.91
CA ARG A 98 -6.23 -2.61 -14.51
C ARG A 98 -6.81 -3.53 -13.46
N ALA A 99 -8.13 -3.50 -13.31
CA ALA A 99 -8.86 -4.43 -12.48
C ALA A 99 -10.02 -5.04 -13.28
N VAL A 100 -10.46 -6.24 -12.91
CA VAL A 100 -11.56 -6.92 -13.61
C VAL A 100 -12.83 -6.07 -13.51
N GLY A 101 -13.45 -5.79 -14.66
CA GLY A 101 -14.68 -4.98 -14.74
C GLY A 101 -14.48 -3.47 -14.59
N VAL A 102 -13.23 -3.00 -14.55
CA VAL A 102 -12.90 -1.58 -14.41
C VAL A 102 -12.07 -1.16 -15.62
N GLU A 103 -12.47 -0.08 -16.29
CA GLU A 103 -11.66 0.52 -17.36
C GLU A 103 -10.28 0.95 -16.84
N SER A 104 -9.35 1.25 -17.75
CA SER A 104 -8.01 1.72 -17.38
C SER A 104 -8.12 2.94 -16.46
N GLN A 105 -7.68 2.80 -15.21
CA GLN A 105 -7.71 3.86 -14.20
C GLN A 105 -6.31 4.17 -13.71
N PHE A 106 -6.21 5.29 -13.01
CA PHE A 106 -4.99 5.73 -12.37
C PHE A 106 -5.11 5.63 -10.85
N LEU A 107 -4.02 5.19 -10.22
CA LEU A 107 -3.86 5.18 -8.77
C LEU A 107 -2.77 6.18 -8.41
N TRP A 108 -3.13 7.16 -7.57
CA TRP A 108 -2.14 8.05 -6.99
C TRP A 108 -1.24 7.25 -6.06
N ALA A 109 0.07 7.45 -6.19
CA ALA A 109 1.04 6.80 -5.33
C ALA A 109 2.10 7.79 -4.85
N ILE A 110 2.59 7.57 -3.63
CA ILE A 110 3.64 8.37 -3.02
C ILE A 110 4.85 7.49 -2.74
N LYS A 111 6.03 8.10 -2.84
CA LYS A 111 7.27 7.49 -2.39
C LYS A 111 7.43 7.77 -0.89
N PRO A 112 7.36 6.76 0.00
CA PRO A 112 7.68 6.92 1.40
C PRO A 112 9.18 7.13 1.62
N ASP A 113 9.55 7.60 2.81
CA ASP A 113 10.95 7.74 3.18
C ASP A 113 11.55 6.38 3.58
N SER A 114 10.77 5.55 4.28
CA SER A 114 11.11 4.14 4.51
C SER A 114 9.85 3.30 4.71
N VAL A 115 9.98 1.99 4.46
CA VAL A 115 8.98 0.98 4.83
C VAL A 115 9.71 -0.20 5.44
N GLN A 116 9.19 -0.70 6.55
CA GLN A 116 9.64 -1.92 7.20
C GLN A 116 8.48 -2.90 7.31
N VAL A 117 8.74 -4.17 7.06
CA VAL A 117 7.77 -5.25 7.20
C VAL A 117 8.30 -6.28 8.19
N ASP A 118 7.55 -6.53 9.25
CA ASP A 118 7.84 -7.58 10.22
C ASP A 118 7.06 -8.85 9.81
N HIS A 119 7.80 -9.90 9.43
CA HIS A 119 7.26 -11.16 8.90
C HIS A 119 8.07 -12.34 9.45
N GLU A 120 7.40 -13.36 10.00
CA GLU A 120 8.01 -14.60 10.50
C GLU A 120 9.19 -14.38 11.48
N GLY A 121 9.07 -13.38 12.37
CA GLY A 121 10.11 -13.05 13.36
C GLY A 121 11.32 -12.32 12.79
N SER A 122 11.33 -11.99 11.50
CA SER A 122 12.34 -11.17 10.85
C SER A 122 11.78 -9.79 10.51
N SER A 123 12.65 -8.78 10.50
CA SER A 123 12.31 -7.44 10.05
C SER A 123 13.03 -7.11 8.75
N ILE A 124 12.25 -6.71 7.74
CA ILE A 124 12.71 -6.46 6.37
C ILE A 124 12.55 -4.98 6.07
N VAL A 125 13.66 -4.28 5.84
CA VAL A 125 13.64 -2.89 5.36
C VAL A 125 13.48 -2.88 3.85
N VAL A 126 12.41 -2.23 3.37
CA VAL A 126 12.00 -2.15 1.97
C VAL A 126 12.42 -0.81 1.38
N ASN A 127 13.49 -0.81 0.60
CA ASN A 127 14.12 0.39 0.02
C ASN A 127 13.47 0.89 -1.29
N LYS A 128 12.68 0.04 -1.95
CA LYS A 128 12.02 0.35 -3.23
C LYS A 128 10.58 -0.08 -3.18
N VAL A 129 9.72 0.84 -2.75
CA VAL A 129 8.27 0.67 -2.73
C VAL A 129 7.60 2.02 -2.93
N LEU A 130 6.41 2.01 -3.54
CA LEU A 130 5.49 3.13 -3.56
C LEU A 130 4.22 2.74 -2.78
N ILE A 131 3.57 3.73 -2.20
CA ILE A 131 2.29 3.57 -1.53
C ILE A 131 1.20 4.12 -2.44
N GLY A 132 0.40 3.24 -3.02
CA GLY A 132 -0.83 3.56 -3.73
C GLY A 132 -1.95 3.93 -2.76
N LEU A 133 -2.61 5.05 -3.01
CA LEU A 133 -3.65 5.65 -2.18
C LEU A 133 -5.02 5.36 -2.78
N ASN A 134 -5.72 4.38 -2.21
CA ASN A 134 -7.06 4.01 -2.62
C ASN A 134 -8.11 4.80 -1.81
N THR A 135 -9.20 5.20 -2.46
CA THR A 135 -10.34 5.89 -1.83
C THR A 135 -11.43 4.94 -1.36
N GLN A 136 -11.28 3.64 -1.65
CA GLN A 136 -12.16 2.59 -1.16
C GLN A 136 -11.47 1.80 -0.05
N GLN A 137 -12.24 1.48 1.00
CA GLN A 137 -11.76 0.67 2.10
C GLN A 137 -11.35 -0.74 1.60
N LEU A 138 -10.19 -1.22 2.07
CA LEU A 138 -9.60 -2.47 1.61
C LEU A 138 -10.21 -3.71 2.28
N SER A 139 -10.34 -3.68 3.61
CA SER A 139 -10.96 -4.74 4.41
C SER A 139 -12.30 -4.27 4.97
N THR A 140 -13.37 -5.04 4.77
CA THR A 140 -14.71 -4.72 5.30
C THR A 140 -14.76 -4.68 6.83
N ASN A 141 -13.91 -5.49 7.48
CA ASN A 141 -13.89 -5.63 8.94
C ASN A 141 -12.68 -4.95 9.59
N GLY A 142 -11.82 -4.29 8.81
CA GLY A 142 -10.61 -3.62 9.31
C GLY A 142 -9.50 -4.56 9.76
N GLU A 143 -9.51 -5.82 9.31
CA GLU A 143 -8.50 -6.85 9.66
C GLU A 143 -7.09 -6.47 9.17
N TYR A 144 -7.03 -5.67 8.10
CA TYR A 144 -5.81 -5.07 7.57
C TYR A 144 -6.12 -3.69 6.98
N GLN A 145 -5.11 -2.82 6.99
CA GLN A 145 -5.21 -1.45 6.49
C GLN A 145 -4.36 -1.21 5.22
N CYS A 146 -3.51 -2.17 4.85
CA CYS A 146 -2.81 -2.15 3.57
C CYS A 146 -2.72 -3.52 2.90
N ILE A 147 -2.45 -3.51 1.59
CA ILE A 147 -2.10 -4.67 0.78
C ILE A 147 -0.62 -4.58 0.45
N VAL A 148 0.15 -5.55 0.95
CA VAL A 148 1.59 -5.67 0.77
C VAL A 148 1.86 -6.39 -0.56
N HIS A 149 2.67 -5.76 -1.40
CA HIS A 149 3.11 -6.37 -2.64
C HIS A 149 4.13 -7.49 -2.32
N PRO A 150 3.98 -8.73 -2.84
CA PRO A 150 4.78 -9.89 -2.41
C PRO A 150 6.29 -9.71 -2.63
N LYS A 151 6.67 -8.99 -3.70
CA LYS A 151 8.07 -8.59 -3.95
C LYS A 151 8.73 -7.80 -2.82
N MET A 152 7.97 -7.18 -1.93
CA MET A 152 8.53 -6.48 -0.76
C MET A 152 9.21 -7.44 0.23
N LEU A 153 8.82 -8.71 0.23
CA LEU A 153 9.38 -9.76 1.09
C LEU A 153 10.56 -10.50 0.44
N ILE A 154 10.73 -10.38 -0.88
CA ILE A 154 11.74 -11.10 -1.64
C ILE A 154 12.97 -10.20 -1.81
N SER A 155 14.09 -10.58 -1.17
CA SER A 155 15.45 -10.04 -1.43
C SER A 155 15.71 -8.59 -1.00
N GLN A 156 15.51 -8.26 0.27
CA GLN A 156 16.06 -7.02 0.85
C GLN A 156 16.80 -7.30 2.15
N LYS A 157 17.71 -6.40 2.54
CA LYS A 157 18.57 -6.55 3.73
C LYS A 157 17.71 -6.95 4.92
N MET A 158 17.88 -8.19 5.40
CA MET A 158 17.31 -8.62 6.67
C MET A 158 18.10 -7.97 7.79
N VAL A 159 17.39 -7.32 8.71
CA VAL A 159 17.94 -6.93 10.00
C VAL A 159 17.43 -7.95 11.00
N ILE A 160 18.35 -8.71 11.61
CA ILE A 160 18.02 -9.60 12.72
C ILE A 160 17.76 -8.68 13.92
N ALA A 161 16.57 -8.76 14.50
CA ALA A 161 16.19 -8.02 15.70
C ALA A 161 17.01 -8.48 16.92
#